data_AF-A0A367V7A6-F1
#
_entry.id   AF-A0A367V7A6-F1
#
_cell.length_a   1.000
_cell.length_b   1.000
_cell.length_c   1.000
_cell.angle_alpha   90.00
_cell.angle_beta   90.00
_cell.angle_gamma   90.00
#
_symmetry.space_group_name_H-M   'P 1'
#
loop_
_entity.id
_entity.type
_entity.pdbx_description
1 polymer ?
#
loop_
_entity_poly.entity_id
_entity_poly.type
_entity_poly.pdbx_seq_one_letter_code
_entity_poly.pdbx_strand_id
1 'polypeptide(L)'
;MRKFEDWFNSIPLTGTVATAFLTGTLYGREFDISWETLAAGFLGLTGGWLAYKAATDHRRATENRNEYIFRARHLPDLHRARELLERHRPLGQNFPMLVIGDYNPNGIIELLDGAACFDKPLPARLANEIESLCLALPAFKTSLDGTSTKPHNSGATSVEIKDTASMVRSFWRLKGATDELIQNITFDALR
;
A
#
# COMPACT_ATOMS: atom_id res chain seq x y z
N MET A 1 -21.04 1.30 1.42
CA MET A 1 -21.89 2.46 1.05
C MET A 1 -21.11 3.67 0.51
N ARG A 2 -19.98 3.50 -0.21
CA ARG A 2 -19.19 4.62 -0.77
C ARG A 2 -19.76 5.24 -2.06
N LYS A 3 -20.73 4.57 -2.72
CA LYS A 3 -21.36 5.08 -3.96
C LYS A 3 -22.16 6.37 -3.77
N PHE A 4 -22.68 6.63 -2.57
CA PHE A 4 -23.48 7.84 -2.29
C PHE A 4 -22.63 9.09 -2.07
N GLU A 5 -21.46 8.98 -1.45
CA GLU A 5 -20.52 10.10 -1.30
C GLU A 5 -19.92 10.53 -2.65
N ASP A 6 -19.55 9.58 -3.52
CA ASP A 6 -19.12 9.88 -4.90
C ASP A 6 -20.23 10.57 -5.72
N TRP A 7 -21.50 10.25 -5.42
CA TRP A 7 -22.66 10.88 -6.08
C TRP A 7 -22.86 12.32 -5.59
N PHE A 8 -22.75 12.59 -4.29
CA PHE A 8 -22.90 13.93 -3.73
C PHE A 8 -21.78 14.90 -4.14
N ASN A 9 -20.55 14.42 -4.35
CA ASN A 9 -19.47 15.25 -4.91
C ASN A 9 -19.69 15.60 -6.39
N SER A 10 -20.52 14.85 -7.12
CA SER A 10 -20.93 15.16 -8.50
C SER A 10 -22.03 16.23 -8.57
N ILE A 11 -22.84 16.39 -7.51
CA ILE A 11 -24.02 17.28 -7.49
C ILE A 11 -23.64 18.76 -7.65
N PRO A 12 -22.66 19.34 -6.94
CA PRO A 12 -22.33 20.75 -7.13
C PRO A 12 -21.77 21.04 -8.53
N LEU A 13 -21.04 20.09 -9.12
CA LEU A 13 -20.46 20.22 -10.46
C LEU A 13 -21.51 20.05 -11.57
N THR A 14 -22.46 19.13 -11.38
CA THR A 14 -23.61 18.96 -12.29
C THR A 14 -24.54 20.17 -12.18
N GLY A 15 -24.73 20.69 -10.96
CA GLY A 15 -25.49 21.90 -10.69
C GLY A 15 -24.89 23.12 -11.38
N THR A 16 -23.59 23.38 -11.23
CA THR A 16 -22.94 24.52 -11.90
C THR A 16 -22.97 24.40 -13.42
N VAL A 17 -22.79 23.21 -13.99
CA VAL A 17 -22.88 22.99 -15.45
C VAL A 17 -24.31 23.21 -15.95
N ALA A 18 -25.33 22.67 -15.26
CA ALA A 18 -26.73 22.86 -15.64
C ALA A 18 -27.17 24.32 -15.50
N THR A 19 -26.71 25.01 -14.45
CA THR A 19 -27.00 26.43 -14.23
C THR A 19 -26.28 27.31 -15.27
N ALA A 20 -25.01 27.04 -15.57
CA ALA A 20 -24.27 27.75 -16.61
C ALA A 20 -24.87 27.54 -18.01
N PHE A 21 -25.36 26.32 -18.29
CA PHE A 21 -26.08 26.01 -19.52
C PHE A 21 -27.41 26.77 -19.60
N LEU A 22 -28.22 26.75 -18.54
CA LEU A 22 -29.48 27.50 -18.46
C LEU A 22 -29.25 29.02 -18.60
N THR A 23 -28.30 29.58 -17.87
CA THR A 23 -27.92 30.99 -17.97
C THR A 23 -27.42 31.33 -19.38
N GLY A 24 -26.60 30.46 -19.98
CA GLY A 24 -26.13 30.61 -21.36
C GLY A 24 -27.25 30.52 -22.41
N THR A 25 -28.25 29.66 -22.22
CA THR A 25 -29.43 29.59 -23.11
C THR A 25 -30.37 30.78 -22.95
N LEU A 26 -30.51 31.31 -21.74
CA LEU A 26 -31.37 32.47 -21.44
C LEU A 26 -30.73 33.79 -21.90
N TYR A 27 -29.42 33.98 -21.65
CA TYR A 27 -28.67 35.18 -22.06
C TYR A 27 -28.12 35.09 -23.50
N GLY A 28 -27.93 33.88 -24.02
CA GLY A 28 -27.52 33.64 -25.40
C GLY A 28 -28.57 34.05 -26.43
N ARG A 29 -29.73 34.56 -26.01
CA ARG A 29 -30.71 35.17 -26.91
C ARG A 29 -30.26 36.56 -27.42
N GLU A 30 -29.26 37.18 -26.78
CA GLU A 30 -28.62 38.43 -27.24
C GLU A 30 -27.46 38.19 -28.23
N PHE A 31 -26.94 36.96 -28.28
CA PHE A 31 -25.92 36.55 -29.24
C PHE A 31 -26.59 35.64 -30.28
N ASP A 32 -26.37 35.81 -31.58
CA ASP A 32 -26.99 34.98 -32.62
C ASP A 32 -26.37 33.56 -32.66
N ILE A 33 -26.41 32.85 -31.53
CA ILE A 33 -25.80 31.54 -31.34
C ILE A 33 -26.82 30.50 -31.80
N SER A 34 -26.46 29.80 -32.87
CA SER A 34 -27.25 28.71 -33.41
C SER A 34 -27.43 27.59 -32.37
N TRP A 35 -28.64 27.03 -32.28
CA TRP A 35 -28.95 25.97 -31.32
C TRP A 35 -28.06 24.73 -31.55
N GLU A 36 -27.58 24.54 -32.78
CA GLU A 36 -26.61 23.53 -33.17
C GLU A 36 -25.28 23.68 -32.41
N THR A 37 -24.82 24.93 -32.20
CA THR A 37 -23.60 25.22 -31.43
C THR A 37 -23.77 24.87 -29.96
N LEU A 38 -24.96 25.14 -29.42
CA LEU A 38 -25.34 24.83 -28.04
C LEU A 38 -25.43 23.30 -27.81
N ALA A 39 -26.04 22.58 -28.76
CA ALA A 39 -26.11 21.13 -28.75
C ALA A 39 -24.72 20.48 -28.88
N ALA A 40 -23.86 21.01 -29.77
CA ALA A 40 -22.48 20.56 -29.93
C ALA A 40 -21.67 20.76 -28.64
N GLY A 41 -21.82 21.90 -27.96
CA GLY A 41 -21.17 22.16 -26.67
C GLY A 41 -21.62 21.18 -25.58
N PHE A 42 -22.92 20.92 -25.47
CA PHE A 42 -23.46 19.95 -24.51
C PHE A 42 -22.97 18.51 -24.78
N LEU A 43 -22.95 18.10 -26.05
CA LEU A 43 -22.43 16.80 -26.45
C LEU A 43 -20.93 16.68 -26.17
N GLY A 44 -20.16 17.75 -26.38
CA GLY A 44 -18.74 17.82 -26.02
C GLY A 44 -18.51 17.64 -24.52
N LEU A 45 -19.28 18.31 -23.67
CA LEU A 45 -19.19 18.16 -22.21
C LEU A 45 -19.60 16.76 -21.75
N THR A 46 -20.68 16.22 -22.30
CA THR A 46 -21.14 14.85 -21.98
C THR A 46 -20.11 13.82 -22.41
N GLY A 47 -19.54 13.96 -23.62
CA GLY A 47 -18.46 13.12 -24.13
C GLY A 47 -17.20 13.21 -23.27
N GLY A 48 -16.80 14.41 -22.87
CA GLY A 48 -15.66 14.63 -21.97
C GLY A 48 -15.87 14.01 -20.59
N TRP A 49 -17.07 14.12 -20.02
CA TRP A 49 -17.41 13.49 -18.75
C TRP A 49 -17.39 11.97 -18.83
N LEU A 50 -17.95 11.38 -19.89
CA LEU A 50 -17.90 9.93 -20.12
C LEU A 50 -16.47 9.43 -20.33
N ALA A 51 -15.64 10.16 -21.08
CA ALA A 51 -14.23 9.82 -21.27
C ALA A 51 -13.45 9.87 -19.95
N TYR A 52 -13.67 10.92 -19.14
CA TYR A 52 -13.08 11.03 -17.80
C TYR A 52 -13.52 9.88 -16.89
N LYS A 53 -14.80 9.52 -16.93
CA LYS A 53 -15.34 8.39 -16.16
C LYS A 53 -14.74 7.06 -16.62
N ALA A 54 -14.64 6.82 -17.92
CA ALA A 54 -14.03 5.62 -18.46
C ALA A 54 -12.54 5.51 -18.08
N ALA A 55 -11.79 6.62 -18.10
CA ALA A 55 -10.39 6.66 -17.69
C ALA A 55 -10.21 6.35 -16.19
N THR A 56 -11.08 6.92 -15.35
CA THR A 56 -11.03 6.67 -13.89
C THR A 56 -11.48 5.24 -13.54
N ASP A 57 -12.49 4.70 -14.21
CA ASP A 57 -12.91 3.31 -14.05
C ASP A 57 -11.82 2.33 -14.54
N HIS A 58 -11.16 2.61 -15.66
CA HIS A 58 -10.04 1.80 -16.14
C HIS A 58 -8.87 1.80 -15.15
N ARG A 59 -8.55 2.97 -14.56
CA ARG A 59 -7.53 3.08 -13.52
C ARG A 59 -7.91 2.27 -12.28
N ARG A 60 -9.13 2.41 -11.77
CA ARG A 60 -9.63 1.62 -10.63
C ARG A 60 -9.60 0.11 -10.91
N ALA A 61 -10.01 -0.32 -12.10
CA ALA A 61 -9.97 -1.73 -12.50
C ALA A 61 -8.52 -2.26 -12.57
N THR A 62 -7.59 -1.43 -13.03
CA THR A 62 -6.16 -1.78 -13.08
C THR A 62 -5.56 -1.87 -11.67
N GLU A 63 -5.86 -0.91 -10.79
CA GLU A 63 -5.43 -0.91 -9.39
C GLU A 63 -5.97 -2.14 -8.64
N ASN A 64 -7.27 -2.46 -8.79
CA ASN A 64 -7.88 -3.65 -8.18
C ASN A 64 -7.27 -4.96 -8.72
N ARG A 65 -6.98 -5.03 -10.02
CA ARG A 65 -6.31 -6.20 -10.62
C ARG A 65 -4.90 -6.37 -10.06
N ASN A 66 -4.15 -5.28 -9.95
CA ASN A 66 -2.80 -5.28 -9.40
C ASN A 66 -2.79 -5.68 -7.92
N GLU A 67 -3.75 -5.18 -7.15
CA GLU A 67 -3.96 -5.59 -5.77
C GLU A 67 -4.20 -7.09 -5.66
N TYR A 68 -5.09 -7.67 -6.47
CA TYR A 68 -5.32 -9.13 -6.46
C TYR A 68 -4.04 -9.91 -6.77
N ILE A 69 -3.28 -9.49 -7.80
CA ILE A 69 -2.01 -10.13 -8.17
C ILE A 69 -1.00 -10.02 -7.02
N PHE A 70 -0.89 -8.85 -6.40
CA PHE A 70 -0.01 -8.61 -5.26
C PHE A 70 -0.36 -9.54 -4.10
N ARG A 71 -1.63 -9.63 -3.73
CA ARG A 71 -2.11 -10.51 -2.66
C ARG A 71 -1.82 -11.97 -2.97
N ALA A 72 -2.14 -12.43 -4.18
CA ALA A 72 -1.93 -13.83 -4.56
C ALA A 72 -0.44 -14.23 -4.54
N ARG A 73 0.46 -13.30 -4.90
CA ARG A 73 1.89 -13.57 -4.99
C ARG A 73 2.63 -13.41 -3.67
N HIS A 74 2.33 -12.35 -2.91
CA HIS A 74 3.15 -11.94 -1.76
C HIS A 74 2.54 -12.31 -0.40
N LEU A 75 1.23 -12.61 -0.32
CA LEU A 75 0.62 -12.99 0.96
C LEU A 75 1.24 -14.27 1.59
N PRO A 76 1.54 -15.35 0.82
CA PRO A 76 2.23 -16.51 1.39
C PRO A 76 3.63 -16.16 1.93
N ASP A 77 4.36 -15.30 1.22
CA ASP A 77 5.71 -14.87 1.60
C ASP A 77 5.67 -13.99 2.86
N LEU A 78 4.69 -13.08 2.96
CA LEU A 78 4.46 -12.26 4.15
C LEU A 78 4.07 -13.12 5.37
N HIS A 79 3.21 -14.12 5.19
CA HIS A 79 2.89 -15.06 6.27
C HIS A 79 4.10 -15.87 6.72
N ARG A 80 4.93 -16.32 5.77
CA ARG A 80 6.17 -17.04 6.07
C ARG A 80 7.18 -16.14 6.79
N ALA A 81 7.34 -14.89 6.34
CA ALA A 81 8.19 -13.91 7.00
C ALA A 81 7.69 -13.63 8.42
N ARG A 82 6.38 -13.47 8.62
CA ARG A 82 5.77 -13.30 9.94
C ARG A 82 6.01 -14.51 10.85
N GLU A 83 5.81 -15.73 10.35
CA GLU A 83 6.05 -16.94 11.14
C GLU A 83 7.53 -17.03 11.56
N LEU A 84 8.45 -16.71 10.66
CA LEU A 84 9.88 -16.63 10.97
C LEU A 84 10.15 -15.52 12.01
N LEU A 85 9.55 -14.35 11.90
CA LEU A 85 9.68 -13.30 12.92
C LEU A 85 9.12 -13.77 14.27
N GLU A 86 7.96 -14.43 14.31
CA GLU A 86 7.36 -14.92 15.56
C GLU A 86 8.21 -16.01 16.23
N ARG A 87 8.79 -16.93 15.46
CA ARG A 87 9.72 -17.95 15.98
C ARG A 87 10.97 -17.35 16.61
N HIS A 88 11.43 -16.20 16.12
CA HIS A 88 12.67 -15.55 16.57
C HIS A 88 12.42 -14.35 17.49
N ARG A 89 11.28 -14.33 18.17
CA ARG A 89 10.91 -13.27 19.11
C ARG A 89 12.01 -13.12 20.18
N PRO A 90 12.57 -11.91 20.37
CA PRO A 90 13.53 -11.67 21.44
C PRO A 90 12.86 -11.90 22.80
N LEU A 91 13.46 -12.75 23.64
CA LEU A 91 13.01 -13.10 25.00
C LEU A 91 13.28 -11.93 25.98
N GLY A 92 12.63 -10.79 25.74
CA GLY A 92 12.62 -9.64 26.65
C GLY A 92 13.92 -8.83 26.72
N GLN A 93 13.84 -7.65 27.37
CA GLN A 93 14.97 -6.74 27.56
C GLN A 93 16.14 -7.33 28.38
N ASN A 94 15.88 -8.36 29.19
CA ASN A 94 16.82 -8.89 30.18
C ASN A 94 17.63 -10.11 29.69
N PHE A 95 17.29 -10.68 28.53
CA PHE A 95 18.07 -11.77 27.91
C PHE A 95 18.40 -11.38 26.47
N PRO A 96 19.60 -10.82 26.20
CA PRO A 96 20.04 -10.47 24.84
C PRO A 96 20.47 -11.72 24.06
N MET A 97 19.78 -12.84 24.25
CA MET A 97 20.08 -14.09 23.59
C MET A 97 18.95 -14.37 22.60
N LEU A 98 19.16 -13.95 21.36
CA LEU A 98 18.47 -14.60 20.25
C LEU A 98 18.99 -16.04 20.24
N VAL A 99 18.13 -17.00 20.58
CA VAL A 99 18.45 -18.42 20.40
C VAL A 99 18.41 -18.69 18.90
N ILE A 100 19.56 -18.51 18.28
CA ILE A 100 19.81 -18.74 16.86
C ILE A 100 20.03 -20.23 16.73
N GLY A 101 18.93 -20.96 16.54
CA GLY A 101 18.99 -22.22 15.79
C GLY A 101 19.30 -21.92 14.32
N ASP A 102 18.68 -22.62 13.36
CA ASP A 102 18.71 -22.32 11.91
C ASP A 102 18.07 -20.95 11.55
N TYR A 103 18.47 -19.87 12.22
CA TYR A 103 18.03 -18.51 11.96
C TYR A 103 18.76 -17.99 10.74
N ASN A 104 18.05 -17.93 9.62
CA ASN A 104 18.50 -17.27 8.41
C ASN A 104 17.80 -15.91 8.28
N PRO A 105 18.32 -14.84 8.91
CA PRO A 105 17.74 -13.50 8.81
C PRO A 105 17.76 -12.98 7.36
N ASN A 106 18.69 -13.45 6.53
CA ASN A 106 18.73 -13.10 5.11
C ASN A 106 17.50 -13.65 4.37
N GLY A 107 16.99 -14.82 4.75
CA GLY A 107 15.75 -15.36 4.18
C GLY A 107 14.52 -14.52 4.50
N ILE A 108 14.46 -13.88 5.68
CA ILE A 108 13.37 -12.95 6.03
C ILE A 108 13.50 -11.67 5.20
N ILE A 109 14.72 -11.16 5.05
CA ILE A 109 15.00 -9.97 4.24
C ILE A 109 14.62 -10.22 2.78
N GLU A 110 15.01 -11.34 2.17
CA GLU A 110 14.67 -11.69 0.78
C GLU A 110 13.16 -11.79 0.54
N LEU A 111 12.42 -12.42 1.47
CA LEU A 111 10.96 -12.53 1.37
C LEU A 111 10.27 -11.16 1.44
N LEU A 112 10.75 -10.28 2.32
CA LEU A 112 10.17 -8.95 2.50
C LEU A 112 10.61 -7.95 1.42
N ASP A 113 11.84 -8.07 0.90
CA ASP A 113 12.34 -7.26 -0.21
C ASP A 113 11.57 -7.57 -1.50
N GLY A 114 11.27 -8.85 -1.73
CA GLY A 114 10.38 -9.28 -2.82
C GLY A 114 8.95 -8.75 -2.71
N ALA A 115 8.45 -8.53 -1.49
CA ALA A 115 7.12 -7.93 -1.26
C ALA A 115 7.13 -6.39 -1.33
N ALA A 116 8.28 -5.77 -1.08
CA ALA A 116 8.47 -4.32 -1.16
C ALA A 116 8.64 -3.81 -2.59
N CYS A 117 9.18 -4.62 -3.51
CA CYS A 117 9.36 -4.25 -4.91
C CYS A 117 8.14 -4.62 -5.76
N PHE A 118 7.27 -3.66 -6.05
CA PHE A 118 6.15 -3.83 -6.96
C PHE A 118 6.06 -2.71 -8.00
N ASP A 119 6.32 -3.04 -9.27
CA ASP A 119 6.47 -2.07 -10.38
C ASP A 119 5.17 -1.41 -10.86
N LYS A 120 4.01 -1.83 -10.34
CA LYS A 120 2.70 -1.40 -10.85
C LYS A 120 1.96 -0.52 -9.83
N PRO A 121 1.08 0.39 -10.29
CA PRO A 121 0.30 1.22 -9.38
C PRO A 121 -0.59 0.33 -8.51
N LEU A 122 -0.39 0.45 -7.20
CA LEU A 122 -1.22 -0.15 -6.16
C LEU A 122 -2.21 0.89 -5.63
N PRO A 123 -3.31 0.43 -5.01
CA PRO A 123 -4.18 1.32 -4.24
C PRO A 123 -3.36 2.11 -3.22
N ALA A 124 -3.66 3.40 -3.05
CA ALA A 124 -2.90 4.29 -2.17
C ALA A 124 -2.73 3.75 -0.73
N ARG A 125 -3.72 3.01 -0.23
CA ARG A 125 -3.64 2.35 1.08
C ARG A 125 -2.51 1.31 1.13
N LEU A 126 -2.50 0.38 0.19
CA LEU A 126 -1.46 -0.65 0.07
C LEU A 126 -0.07 -0.05 -0.17
N ALA A 127 0.00 1.00 -0.99
CA ALA A 127 1.25 1.71 -1.24
C ALA A 127 1.85 2.31 0.04
N ASN A 128 1.03 2.93 0.90
CA ASN A 128 1.49 3.50 2.17
C ASN A 128 2.00 2.42 3.14
N GLU A 129 1.34 1.26 3.19
CA GLU A 129 1.78 0.15 4.05
C GLU A 129 3.10 -0.47 3.57
N ILE A 130 3.26 -0.61 2.25
CA ILE A 130 4.52 -1.04 1.65
C ILE A 130 5.62 -0.01 1.93
N GLU A 131 5.31 1.28 1.90
CA GLU A 131 6.26 2.34 2.28
C GLU A 131 6.74 2.19 3.73
N SER A 132 5.82 1.91 4.67
CA SER A 132 6.17 1.61 6.07
C SER A 132 7.10 0.40 6.17
N LEU A 133 6.86 -0.66 5.39
CA LEU A 133 7.73 -1.84 5.32
C LEU A 133 9.12 -1.48 4.75
N CYS A 134 9.16 -0.71 3.66
CA CYS A 134 10.38 -0.22 3.01
C CYS A 134 11.22 0.68 3.93
N LEU A 135 10.60 1.38 4.89
CA LEU A 135 11.32 2.17 5.89
C LEU A 135 11.86 1.30 7.04
N ALA A 136 11.11 0.27 7.45
CA ALA A 136 11.49 -0.61 8.55
C ALA A 136 12.62 -1.59 8.18
N LEU A 137 12.63 -2.06 6.93
CA LEU A 137 13.51 -3.12 6.45
C LEU A 137 15.01 -2.71 6.42
N PRO A 138 15.41 -1.52 5.93
CA PRO A 138 16.79 -1.05 6.02
C PRO A 138 17.27 -0.84 7.46
N ALA A 139 16.39 -0.37 8.34
CA ALA A 139 16.71 -0.19 9.76
C ALA A 139 16.98 -1.54 10.44
N PHE A 140 16.21 -2.58 10.09
CA PHE A 140 16.46 -3.94 10.55
C PHE A 140 17.77 -4.51 9.99
N LYS A 141 18.01 -4.37 8.69
CA LYS A 141 19.26 -4.81 8.04
C LYS A 141 20.50 -4.16 8.66
N THR A 142 20.48 -2.85 8.86
CA THR A 142 21.59 -2.12 9.51
C THR A 142 21.83 -2.60 10.94
N SER A 143 20.77 -2.90 11.69
CA SER A 143 20.91 -3.46 13.04
C SER A 143 21.45 -4.89 13.05
N LEU A 144 21.17 -5.66 11.99
CA LEU A 144 21.65 -7.02 11.81
C LEU A 144 23.14 -7.04 11.40
N ASP A 145 23.58 -6.13 10.53
CA ASP A 145 25.00 -5.98 10.14
C ASP A 145 25.89 -5.60 11.34
N GLY A 146 25.31 -5.01 12.38
CA GLY A 146 25.97 -4.73 13.66
C GLY A 146 26.17 -5.96 14.56
N THR A 147 25.69 -7.13 14.16
CA THR A 147 25.82 -8.37 14.94
C THR A 147 27.06 -9.15 14.53
N SER A 148 27.73 -9.77 15.51
CA SER A 148 28.91 -10.60 15.28
C SER A 148 28.64 -12.03 15.73
N THR A 149 28.77 -12.99 14.80
CA THR A 149 28.74 -14.41 15.12
C THR A 149 30.04 -14.78 15.84
N LYS A 150 29.92 -15.29 17.07
CA LYS A 150 31.03 -15.90 17.80
C LYS A 150 30.80 -17.41 17.92
N PRO A 151 31.79 -18.25 17.58
CA PRO A 151 31.69 -19.68 17.83
C PRO A 151 31.69 -19.93 19.34
N HIS A 152 30.70 -20.66 19.84
CA HIS A 152 30.66 -21.11 21.23
C HIS A 152 31.36 -22.46 21.35
N ASN A 153 32.08 -22.70 22.46
CA ASN A 153 32.85 -23.92 22.74
C ASN A 153 32.05 -25.25 22.69
N SER A 154 30.72 -25.21 22.51
CA SER A 154 29.83 -26.37 22.45
C SER A 154 29.31 -26.70 21.03
N GLY A 155 29.84 -26.07 19.98
CA GLY A 155 29.36 -26.25 18.60
C GLY A 155 28.10 -25.45 18.26
N ALA A 156 27.55 -24.71 19.22
CA ALA A 156 26.50 -23.72 18.98
C ALA A 156 27.11 -22.37 18.55
N THR A 157 26.50 -21.70 17.59
CA THR A 157 26.83 -20.31 17.24
C THR A 157 26.02 -19.36 18.11
N SER A 158 26.68 -18.50 18.88
CA SER A 158 26.02 -17.37 19.54
C SER A 158 26.26 -16.10 18.73
N VAL A 159 25.24 -15.25 18.62
CA VAL A 159 25.38 -13.94 17.99
C VAL A 159 25.42 -12.90 19.09
N GLU A 160 26.53 -12.18 19.14
CA GLU A 160 26.69 -11.02 20.01
C GLU A 160 26.11 -9.80 19.29
N ILE A 161 25.08 -9.22 19.90
CA ILE A 161 24.38 -8.06 19.37
C ILE A 161 25.01 -6.82 20.01
N LYS A 162 25.71 -5.99 19.22
CA LYS A 162 26.36 -4.77 19.73
C LYS A 162 25.38 -3.76 20.34
N ASP A 163 24.18 -3.67 19.78
CA ASP A 163 23.13 -2.76 20.24
C ASP A 163 21.77 -3.49 20.28
N THR A 164 21.54 -4.20 21.37
CA THR A 164 20.30 -4.95 21.62
C THR A 164 19.08 -4.04 21.57
N ALA A 165 19.18 -2.79 22.04
CA ALA A 165 18.06 -1.87 22.09
C ALA A 165 17.65 -1.37 20.69
N SER A 166 18.61 -1.17 19.80
CA SER A 166 18.34 -0.84 18.39
C SER A 166 17.77 -2.05 17.65
N MET A 167 18.34 -3.24 17.81
CA MET A 167 17.87 -4.46 17.16
C MET A 167 16.44 -4.85 17.59
N VAL A 168 16.12 -4.75 18.88
CA VAL A 168 14.76 -5.02 19.38
C VAL A 168 13.77 -4.00 18.81
N ARG A 169 14.14 -2.72 18.74
CA ARG A 169 13.27 -1.68 18.16
C ARG A 169 13.04 -1.87 16.67
N SER A 170 14.09 -2.14 15.89
CA SER A 170 13.97 -2.39 14.44
C SER A 170 13.16 -3.66 14.16
N PHE A 171 13.35 -4.72 14.94
CA PHE A 171 12.56 -5.94 14.88
C PHE A 171 11.08 -5.69 15.15
N TRP A 172 10.72 -4.97 16.22
CA TRP A 172 9.32 -4.67 16.52
C TRP A 172 8.67 -3.79 15.45
N ARG A 173 9.41 -2.82 14.88
CA ARG A 173 8.93 -2.00 13.76
C ARG A 173 8.67 -2.84 12.52
N LEU A 174 9.60 -3.73 12.16
CA LEU A 174 9.45 -4.62 11.01
C LEU A 174 8.27 -5.57 11.19
N LYS A 175 8.14 -6.15 12.39
CA LYS A 175 7.00 -7.01 12.73
C LYS A 175 5.69 -6.24 12.65
N GLY A 176 5.62 -5.04 13.24
CA GLY A 176 4.43 -4.19 13.20
C GLY A 176 4.00 -3.88 11.76
N ALA A 177 4.93 -3.43 10.91
CA ALA A 177 4.65 -3.14 9.51
C ALA A 177 4.19 -4.40 8.73
N THR A 178 4.79 -5.56 9.02
CA THR A 178 4.38 -6.83 8.40
C THR A 178 2.98 -7.26 8.86
N ASP A 179 2.68 -7.11 10.15
CA ASP A 179 1.37 -7.45 10.73
C ASP A 179 0.26 -6.51 10.20
N GLU A 180 0.52 -5.20 10.10
CA GLU A 180 -0.39 -4.21 9.53
C GLU A 180 -0.68 -4.50 8.05
N LEU A 181 0.36 -4.80 7.26
CA LEU A 181 0.22 -5.17 5.85
C LEU A 181 -0.63 -6.44 5.68
N ILE A 182 -0.37 -7.50 6.47
CA ILE A 182 -1.16 -8.74 6.44
C ILE A 182 -2.61 -8.46 6.87
N GLN A 183 -2.84 -7.73 7.96
CA GLN A 183 -4.19 -7.43 8.43
C GLN A 183 -5.00 -6.68 7.37
N ASN A 184 -4.43 -5.63 6.76
CA ASN A 184 -5.12 -4.86 5.74
C ASN A 184 -5.47 -5.70 4.51
N ILE A 185 -4.56 -6.58 4.07
CA ILE A 185 -4.83 -7.49 2.96
C ILE A 185 -5.94 -8.49 3.31
N THR A 186 -5.94 -9.02 4.53
CA THR A 186 -6.86 -10.09 4.95
C THR A 186 -8.26 -9.55 5.27
N PHE A 187 -8.37 -8.37 5.91
CA PHE A 187 -9.65 -7.76 6.26
C PHE A 187 -10.45 -7.31 5.03
N ASP A 188 -9.79 -6.85 3.97
CA ASP A 188 -10.47 -6.50 2.72
C ASP A 188 -10.89 -7.74 1.90
N ALA A 189 -10.41 -8.95 2.22
CA ALA A 189 -10.90 -10.18 1.59
C ALA A 189 -12.24 -10.67 2.18
N LEU A 190 -12.63 -10.17 3.35
CA LEU A 190 -13.85 -10.53 4.07
C LEU A 190 -14.99 -9.52 3.89
N ARG A 191 -14.79 -8.46 3.09
CA ARG A 191 -15.73 -7.35 2.88
C ARG A 191 -16.31 -7.35 1.47
#